data_AF-A0A7C4Z380-F1
#
_entry.id   AF-A0A7C4Z380-F1
#
_cell.length_a   1.000
_cell.length_b   1.000
_cell.length_c   1.000
_cell.angle_alpha   90.00
_cell.angle_beta   90.00
_cell.angle_gamma   90.00
#
_symmetry.space_group_name_H-M   'P 1'
#
loop_
_entity.id
_entity.type
_entity.pdbx_description
1 polymer ?
#
loop_
_entity_poly.entity_id
_entity_poly.type
_entity_poly.pdbx_seq_one_letter_code
_entity_poly.pdbx_strand_id
1 'polypeptide(L)' 'MQGRTDAYGELVRRYQDRLYNAVYRFLESAEDAQDVVQETFISAWLALDNFKGGARFFTWIYRIAV' A
#
# COMPACT_ATOMS: atom_id res chain seq x y z
N MET A 1 -10.22 15.81 9.87
CA MET A 1 -9.51 15.26 8.70
C MET A 1 -8.05 14.91 9.00
N GLN A 2 -7.29 15.72 9.76
CA GLN A 2 -5.90 15.41 10.17
C GLN A 2 -5.70 14.00 10.73
N GLY A 3 -6.51 13.56 11.71
CA GLY A 3 -6.35 12.24 12.31
C GLY A 3 -6.51 11.04 11.36
N ARG A 4 -7.28 11.17 10.26
CA ARG A 4 -7.42 10.08 9.27
C ARG A 4 -6.17 9.96 8.40
N THR A 5 -5.61 11.10 8.00
CA THR A 5 -4.36 11.17 7.23
C THR A 5 -3.18 10.72 8.07
N ASP A 6 -3.10 11.10 9.33
CA ASP A 6 -2.00 10.71 10.24
C ASP A 6 -2.02 9.19 10.50
N ALA A 7 -3.19 8.63 10.79
CA ALA A 7 -3.35 7.18 10.99
C ALA A 7 -3.04 6.39 9.71
N TYR A 8 -3.36 6.93 8.53
CA TYR A 8 -2.99 6.30 7.27
C TYR A 8 -1.49 6.42 6.99
N GLY A 9 -0.87 7.55 7.32
CA GLY A 9 0.58 7.71 7.25
C GLY A 9 1.35 6.68 8.09
N GLU A 10 0.81 6.27 9.25
CA GLU A 10 1.35 5.14 10.03
C GLU A 10 1.26 3.81 9.28
N LEU A 11 0.15 3.55 8.59
CA LEU A 11 -0.01 2.35 7.77
C LEU A 11 0.99 2.35 6.60
N VAL A 12 1.14 3.47 5.90
CA VAL A 12 2.13 3.63 4.82
C VAL A 12 3.53 3.34 5.34
N ARG A 13 3.96 4.02 6.42
CA ARG A 13 5.29 3.81 7.02
C ARG A 13 5.53 2.37 7.45
N ARG A 14 4.51 1.70 7.97
CA ARG A 14 4.60 0.31 8.43
C ARG A 14 4.74 -0.70 7.30
N TYR A 15 4.15 -0.44 6.13
CA TYR A 15 4.01 -1.44 5.07
C TYR A 15 4.79 -1.13 3.79
N GLN A 16 5.27 0.10 3.59
CA GLN A 16 5.96 0.51 2.37
C GLN A 16 7.15 -0.39 2.01
N ASP A 17 8.07 -0.64 2.95
CA ASP A 17 9.28 -1.43 2.67
C ASP A 17 8.92 -2.88 2.36
N ARG A 18 7.91 -3.42 3.06
CA ARG A 18 7.46 -4.79 2.85
C ARG A 18 6.77 -4.94 1.49
N LEU A 19 5.95 -3.96 1.09
CA LEU A 19 5.28 -3.98 -0.21
C LEU A 19 6.30 -3.78 -1.33
N TYR A 20 7.22 -2.84 -1.20
CA TYR A 20 8.32 -2.60 -2.13
C TYR A 20 9.13 -3.87 -2.36
N ASN A 21 9.59 -4.54 -1.30
CA ASN A 21 10.33 -5.79 -1.41
C ASN A 21 9.53 -6.92 -2.08
N ALA A 22 8.20 -6.91 -1.96
CA ALA A 22 7.37 -7.89 -2.64
C ALA A 22 7.25 -7.58 -4.13
N VAL A 23 6.93 -6.33 -4.50
CA VAL A 23 6.79 -5.87 -5.89
C VAL A 23 8.12 -5.95 -6.64
N TYR A 24 9.22 -5.55 -6.01
CA TYR A 24 10.56 -5.58 -6.60
C TYR A 24 10.97 -6.98 -7.06
N ARG A 25 10.57 -8.03 -6.33
CA ARG A 25 10.84 -9.43 -6.73
C ARG A 25 10.13 -9.85 -8.02
N PHE A 26 9.11 -9.12 -8.45
CA PHE A 26 8.39 -9.41 -9.69
C PHE A 26 8.85 -8.51 -10.85
N LEU A 27 9.16 -7.24 -10.57
CA LEU A 27 9.53 -6.28 -11.62
C LEU A 27 11.04 -6.24 -11.90
N GLU A 28 11.87 -6.62 -10.92
CA GLU A 28 13.35 -6.51 -10.96
C GLU A 28 13.89 -5.10 -11.27
N SER A 29 13.01 -4.09 -11.25
CA SER A 29 13.29 -2.68 -11.50
C SER A 29 12.95 -1.87 -10.25
N ALA A 30 13.94 -1.12 -9.76
CA ALA A 30 13.76 -0.32 -8.55
C ALA A 30 12.80 0.85 -8.75
N GLU A 31 12.82 1.46 -9.94
CA GLU A 31 11.96 2.58 -10.34
C GLU A 31 10.51 2.13 -10.46
N ASP A 32 10.26 1.09 -11.27
CA ASP A 32 8.89 0.56 -11.46
C ASP A 32 8.29 0.05 -10.13
N ALA A 33 9.11 -0.54 -9.26
CA ALA A 33 8.66 -0.97 -7.95
C ALA A 33 8.31 0.20 -7.01
N GLN A 34 9.01 1.33 -7.10
CA GLN A 34 8.67 2.53 -6.33
C GLN A 34 7.35 3.13 -6.82
N ASP A 35 7.14 3.19 -8.13
CA ASP A 35 5.93 3.74 -8.74
C ASP A 35 4.70 2.90 -8.37
N VAL A 36 4.77 1.58 -8.54
CA VAL A 36 3.68 0.67 -8.16
C VAL A 36 3.35 0.78 -6.67
N VAL A 37 4.35 0.89 -5.79
CA VAL A 37 4.12 1.06 -4.35
C VAL A 37 3.40 2.37 -4.06
N GLN A 38 3.80 3.48 -4.67
CA GLN A 38 3.12 4.77 -4.52
C GLN A 38 1.68 4.69 -5.00
N GLU A 39 1.45 4.24 -6.23
CA GLU A 39 0.12 4.12 -6.81
C GLU A 39 -0.79 3.20 -5.99
N THR A 40 -0.23 2.13 -5.42
CA THR A 40 -0.95 1.23 -4.52
C THR A 40 -1.43 1.96 -3.27
N PHE A 41 -0.58 2.75 -2.61
CA PHE A 41 -1.00 3.50 -1.42
C PHE A 41 -1.94 4.66 -1.74
N ILE A 42 -1.85 5.28 -2.91
CA ILE A 42 -2.83 6.27 -3.37
C ILE A 42 -4.20 5.58 -3.58
N SER A 43 -4.21 4.46 -4.31
CA SER A 43 -5.42 3.69 -4.58
C SER A 43 -6.06 3.14 -3.30
N ALA A 44 -5.23 2.65 -2.37
CA ALA A 44 -5.68 2.20 -1.07
C ALA A 44 -6.26 3.33 -0.20
N TRP A 45 -5.74 4.56 -0.30
CA TRP A 45 -6.34 5.70 0.41
C TRP A 45 -7.74 6.02 -0.13
N LEU A 46 -7.90 6.00 -1.46
CA LEU A 46 -9.19 6.24 -2.12
C LEU A 46 -10.21 5.13 -1.84
N ALA A 47 -9.75 3.88 -1.71
CA ALA A 47 -10.59 2.73 -1.43
C ALA A 47 -10.75 2.42 0.07
N LEU A 48 -10.16 3.21 0.97
CA LEU A 48 -10.08 2.91 2.40
C LEU A 48 -11.47 2.75 3.05
N ASP A 49 -12.45 3.54 2.62
CA ASP A 49 -13.83 3.47 3.13
C ASP A 49 -14.54 2.15 2.74
N ASN A 50 -14.02 1.42 1.74
CA ASN A 50 -14.50 0.10 1.34
C ASN A 50 -13.76 -1.05 2.02
N PHE A 51 -12.70 -0.78 2.78
CA PHE A 51 -11.95 -1.80 3.49
C PHE A 51 -12.73 -2.28 4.72
N LYS A 52 -13.46 -3.40 4.57
CA LYS A 52 -14.34 -3.97 5.61
C LYS A 52 -13.62 -4.75 6.72
N GLY A 53 -12.28 -4.69 6.80
CA GLY A 53 -11.50 -5.33 7.87
C GLY A 53 -11.48 -6.88 7.87
N GLY A 54 -12.15 -7.53 6.91
CA GLY A 54 -12.19 -9.01 6.82
C GLY A 54 -10.88 -9.67 6.39
N ALA A 55 -9.89 -8.90 5.96
CA ALA A 55 -8.55 -9.35 5.63
C ALA A 55 -7.52 -8.48 6.36
N ARG A 56 -6.30 -9.00 6.56
CA ARG A 56 -5.18 -8.18 7.03
C ARG A 56 -4.93 -7.05 6.04
N PHE A 57 -4.67 -5.84 6.54
CA PHE A 57 -4.40 -4.66 5.70
C PHE A 57 -3.31 -4.94 4.65
N PHE A 58 -2.22 -5.61 5.03
CA PHE A 58 -1.16 -5.99 4.10
C PHE A 58 -1.67 -6.89 2.95
N THR A 59 -2.54 -7.86 3.25
CA THR A 59 -3.14 -8.73 2.23
C THR A 59 -4.04 -7.96 1.28
N TRP A 60 -4.69 -6.91 1.77
CA TRP A 60 -5.55 -6.07 0.95
C TRP A 60 -4.75 -5.14 0.03
N ILE A 61 -3.73 -4.44 0.52
CA ILE A 61 -2.87 -3.60 -0.34
C ILE A 61 -2.05 -4.42 -1.34
N TYR A 62 -1.65 -5.65 -0.97
CA TYR A 62 -0.97 -6.56 -1.89
C TYR A 62 -1.85 -6.91 -3.10
N ARG A 63 -3.17 -7.00 -2.93
CA ARG A 63 -4.12 -7.23 -4.04
C ARG A 63 -4.38 -6.00 -4.90
N ILE A 64 -4.03 -4.81 -4.41
CA ILE A 64 -4.13 -3.57 -5.17
C ILE A 64 -2.86 -3.41 -6.03
N ALA A 65 -1.71 -3.90 -5.56
CA ALA A 65 -0.43 -3.81 -6.25
C ALA A 65 -0.21 -4.82 -7.39
N VAL A 66 -1.02 -5.89 -7.46
CA VAL A 66 -0.84 -7.04 -8.38
C VAL A 66 -2.09 -7.22 -9.23
#